data_AF-A0A397Q7T9-F1
#
_entry.id   AF-A0A397Q7T9-F1
#
_cell.length_a   1.000
_cell.length_b   1.000
_cell.length_c   1.000
_cell.angle_alpha   90.00
_cell.angle_beta   90.00
_cell.angle_gamma   90.00
#
_symmetry.space_group_name_H-M   'P 1'
#
loop_
_entity.id
_entity.type
_entity.pdbx_description
1 polymer ?
#
loop_
_entity_poly.entity_id
_entity_poly.type
_entity_poly.pdbx_seq_one_letter_code
_entity_poly.pdbx_strand_id
1 'polypeptide(L)'
;MDWATIFIGIIALIGGIAIGLKLQANNDRHKIKELMRSQAHDRFHYLATLRREIANILIWQNPDRFLAMYENIMLELQNVSDMNRDALKKRFDDLVEKYPHFIDFDAIGTKDYVLYPDAIDWKTNNDLEEYYKDNLRFTFYATELVKSWQIFRYYRNPHVDHARRYAQRVKDTHLKEKMLHAVETIDVVKRYGDIDFDFELDSDKFHAKRLFPDTPDLQIGIHLKKENEYGIYSVFVDDKIFKNYYRSCPNFETQQPLDTINDWNKILYLEE
;
A
#
# COMPACT_ATOMS: atom_id res chain seq x y z
N MET A 1 -21.84 -76.47 -10.47
CA MET A 1 -21.55 -75.03 -10.34
C MET A 1 -21.66 -74.46 -11.74
N ASP A 2 -22.56 -73.51 -11.97
CA ASP A 2 -22.82 -73.00 -13.31
C ASP A 2 -21.70 -72.04 -13.72
N TRP A 3 -20.99 -72.36 -14.79
CA TRP A 3 -19.88 -71.56 -15.32
C TRP A 3 -20.30 -70.11 -15.62
N ALA A 4 -21.58 -69.89 -15.95
CA ALA A 4 -22.15 -68.56 -16.15
C ALA A 4 -22.07 -67.70 -14.87
N THR A 5 -22.34 -68.27 -13.70
CA THR A 5 -22.29 -67.53 -12.42
C THR A 5 -20.87 -67.14 -12.01
N ILE A 6 -19.88 -68.00 -12.29
CA ILE A 6 -18.47 -67.72 -12.02
C ILE A 6 -17.97 -66.60 -12.96
N PHE A 7 -18.35 -66.63 -14.23
CA PHE A 7 -17.97 -65.63 -15.22
C PHE A 7 -18.55 -64.24 -14.92
N ILE A 8 -19.83 -64.18 -14.52
CA ILE A 8 -20.49 -62.94 -14.07
C ILE A 8 -19.78 -62.36 -12.84
N GLY A 9 -19.39 -63.21 -11.88
CA GLY A 9 -18.64 -62.80 -10.69
C GLY A 9 -17.28 -62.17 -11.02
N ILE A 10 -16.54 -62.75 -11.98
CA ILE A 10 -15.23 -62.23 -12.41
C ILE A 10 -15.38 -60.88 -13.13
N ILE A 11 -16.37 -60.74 -14.02
CA ILE A 11 -16.63 -59.46 -14.73
C ILE A 11 -17.04 -58.37 -13.73
N ALA A 12 -17.91 -58.67 -12.77
CA ALA A 12 -18.32 -57.72 -11.74
C ALA A 12 -17.14 -57.28 -10.86
N LEU A 13 -16.22 -58.19 -10.52
CA LEU A 13 -15.02 -57.90 -9.75
C LEU A 13 -14.07 -56.96 -10.52
N ILE A 14 -13.78 -57.28 -11.79
CA ILE A 14 -12.90 -56.46 -12.65
C ILE A 14 -13.52 -55.08 -12.89
N GLY A 15 -14.83 -55.02 -13.15
CA GLY A 15 -15.58 -53.77 -13.29
C GLY A 15 -15.55 -52.92 -12.02
N GLY A 16 -15.76 -53.54 -10.85
CA GLY A 16 -15.68 -52.88 -9.55
C GLY A 16 -14.29 -52.31 -9.24
N ILE A 17 -13.23 -53.06 -9.53
CA ILE A 17 -11.83 -52.60 -9.37
C ILE A 17 -11.54 -51.43 -10.31
N ALA A 18 -11.95 -51.52 -11.59
CA ALA A 18 -11.73 -50.44 -12.56
C ALA A 18 -12.49 -49.15 -12.20
N ILE A 19 -13.72 -49.26 -11.68
CA ILE A 19 -14.50 -48.12 -11.18
C ILE A 19 -13.85 -47.56 -9.91
N GLY A 20 -13.43 -48.41 -8.97
CA GLY A 20 -12.75 -48.00 -7.74
C GLY A 20 -11.45 -47.24 -8.00
N LEU A 21 -10.60 -47.74 -8.91
CA LEU A 21 -9.36 -47.06 -9.32
C LEU A 21 -9.63 -45.72 -10.02
N LYS A 22 -10.68 -45.62 -10.85
CA LYS A 22 -11.09 -44.33 -11.46
C LYS A 22 -11.59 -43.33 -10.43
N LEU A 23 -12.37 -43.76 -9.44
CA LEU A 23 -12.86 -42.91 -8.36
C LEU A 23 -11.71 -42.43 -7.47
N GLN A 24 -10.76 -43.31 -7.11
CA GLN A 24 -9.58 -42.94 -6.35
C GLN A 24 -8.70 -41.96 -7.12
N ALA A 25 -8.41 -42.21 -8.40
CA ALA A 25 -7.65 -41.28 -9.25
C ALA A 25 -8.35 -39.93 -9.41
N ASN A 26 -9.69 -39.90 -9.48
CA ASN A 26 -10.45 -38.65 -9.51
C ASN A 26 -10.41 -37.91 -8.17
N ASN A 27 -10.49 -38.63 -7.05
CA ASN A 27 -10.37 -38.05 -5.71
C ASN A 27 -8.96 -37.46 -5.51
N ASP A 28 -7.91 -38.18 -5.91
CA ASP A 28 -6.54 -37.72 -5.81
C ASP A 28 -6.30 -36.49 -6.72
N ARG A 29 -6.86 -36.48 -7.93
CA ARG A 29 -6.85 -35.30 -8.81
C ARG A 29 -7.59 -34.11 -8.19
N HIS A 30 -8.68 -34.35 -7.46
CA HIS A 30 -9.39 -33.28 -6.75
C HIS A 30 -8.52 -32.72 -5.63
N LYS A 31 -7.97 -33.58 -4.77
CA LYS A 31 -7.07 -33.18 -3.67
C LYS A 31 -5.85 -32.40 -4.18
N ILE A 32 -5.22 -32.86 -5.27
CA ILE A 32 -4.08 -32.15 -5.87
C ILE A 32 -4.50 -30.75 -6.36
N LYS A 33 -5.65 -30.62 -7.02
CA LYS A 33 -6.15 -29.31 -7.47
C LYS A 33 -6.44 -28.37 -6.30
N GLU A 34 -7.01 -28.91 -5.22
CA GLU A 34 -7.31 -28.17 -4.00
C GLU A 34 -6.03 -27.69 -3.30
N LEU A 35 -5.03 -28.57 -3.16
CA LEU A 35 -3.71 -28.23 -2.65
C LEU A 35 -3.03 -27.14 -3.50
N MET A 36 -3.04 -27.28 -4.83
CA MET A 36 -2.50 -26.26 -5.74
C MET A 36 -3.20 -24.91 -5.59
N ARG A 37 -4.52 -24.92 -5.33
CA ARG A 37 -5.30 -23.70 -5.11
C ARG A 37 -4.98 -23.05 -3.76
N SER A 38 -4.87 -23.85 -2.71
CA SER A 38 -4.44 -23.38 -1.38
C SER A 38 -3.06 -22.75 -1.44
N GLN A 39 -2.09 -23.44 -2.05
CA GLN A 39 -0.74 -22.91 -2.23
C GLN A 39 -0.72 -21.61 -3.04
N ALA A 40 -1.54 -21.51 -4.10
CA ALA A 40 -1.65 -20.27 -4.87
C ALA A 40 -2.20 -19.12 -4.02
N HIS A 41 -3.14 -19.39 -3.11
CA HIS A 41 -3.68 -18.42 -2.17
C HIS A 41 -2.62 -17.94 -1.18
N ASP A 42 -1.89 -18.85 -0.55
CA ASP A 42 -0.84 -18.51 0.42
C ASP A 42 0.26 -17.67 -0.24
N ARG A 43 0.70 -18.07 -1.44
CA ARG A 43 1.72 -17.36 -2.23
C ARG A 43 1.23 -15.99 -2.67
N PHE A 44 -0.02 -15.87 -3.10
CA PHE A 44 -0.61 -14.59 -3.50
C PHE A 44 -0.65 -13.62 -2.32
N HIS A 45 -1.10 -14.06 -1.14
CA HIS A 45 -1.18 -13.21 0.05
C HIS A 45 0.21 -12.84 0.59
N TYR A 46 1.15 -13.76 0.54
CA TYR A 46 2.54 -13.49 0.86
C TYR A 46 3.10 -12.37 -0.02
N LEU A 47 2.99 -12.50 -1.35
CA LEU A 47 3.45 -11.47 -2.28
C LEU A 47 2.70 -10.14 -2.10
N ALA A 48 1.39 -10.18 -1.86
CA ALA A 48 0.59 -8.99 -1.60
C ALA A 48 1.03 -8.26 -0.33
N THR A 49 1.40 -9.01 0.72
CA THR A 49 1.94 -8.45 1.96
C THR A 49 3.27 -7.74 1.69
N LEU A 50 4.22 -8.40 1.02
CA LEU A 50 5.50 -7.79 0.66
C LEU A 50 5.32 -6.51 -0.17
N ARG A 51 4.40 -6.51 -1.15
CA ARG A 51 4.08 -5.29 -1.92
C ARG A 51 3.56 -4.17 -1.04
N ARG A 52 2.66 -4.49 -0.11
CA ARG A 52 2.08 -3.51 0.81
C ARG A 52 3.17 -2.87 1.66
N GLU A 53 4.08 -3.67 2.21
CA GLU A 53 5.18 -3.16 3.01
C GLU A 53 6.10 -2.25 2.19
N ILE A 54 6.52 -2.69 1.00
CA ILE A 54 7.36 -1.88 0.11
C ILE A 54 6.62 -0.58 -0.29
N ALA A 55 5.34 -0.66 -0.63
CA ALA A 55 4.53 0.51 -0.97
C ALA A 55 4.43 1.51 0.18
N ASN A 56 4.22 1.04 1.41
CA ASN A 56 4.17 1.89 2.60
C ASN A 56 5.48 2.65 2.81
N ILE A 57 6.62 1.99 2.60
CA ILE A 57 7.94 2.63 2.69
C ILE A 57 8.11 3.68 1.61
N LEU A 58 7.88 3.31 0.34
CA LEU A 58 8.06 4.20 -0.81
C LEU A 58 7.15 5.43 -0.74
N ILE A 59 5.87 5.23 -0.42
CA ILE A 59 4.89 6.31 -0.34
C ILE A 59 5.19 7.23 0.85
N TRP A 60 5.64 6.69 1.99
CA TRP A 60 6.01 7.48 3.15
C TRP A 60 7.17 8.43 2.85
N GLN A 61 8.18 7.96 2.13
CA GLN A 61 9.36 8.75 1.79
C GLN A 61 9.09 9.79 0.70
N ASN A 62 8.39 9.40 -0.37
CA ASN A 62 8.07 10.31 -1.47
C ASN A 62 6.75 9.91 -2.14
N PRO A 63 5.61 10.49 -1.68
CA PRO A 63 4.28 10.16 -2.19
C PRO A 63 4.12 10.39 -3.69
N ASP A 64 4.64 11.51 -4.20
CA ASP A 64 4.48 11.90 -5.61
C ASP A 64 5.27 10.96 -6.53
N ARG A 65 6.49 10.59 -6.12
CA ARG A 65 7.33 9.62 -6.85
C ARG A 65 6.68 8.23 -6.86
N PHE A 66 6.16 7.77 -5.72
CA PHE A 66 5.44 6.50 -5.64
C PHE A 66 4.21 6.48 -6.55
N LEU A 67 3.40 7.56 -6.55
CA LEU A 67 2.23 7.66 -7.42
C LEU A 67 2.60 7.59 -8.89
N ALA A 68 3.61 8.34 -9.33
CA ALA A 68 4.07 8.31 -10.71
C ALA A 68 4.54 6.90 -11.11
N MET A 69 5.31 6.23 -10.26
CA MET A 69 5.70 4.84 -10.48
C MET A 69 4.49 3.91 -10.56
N TYR A 70 3.55 4.03 -9.63
CA TYR A 70 2.36 3.18 -9.53
C TYR A 70 1.46 3.33 -10.77
N GLU A 71 1.19 4.57 -11.20
CA GLU A 71 0.39 4.84 -12.40
C GLU A 71 1.06 4.25 -13.65
N ASN A 72 2.37 4.43 -13.79
CA ASN A 72 3.13 3.87 -14.92
C ASN A 72 3.07 2.35 -14.97
N ILE A 73 3.26 1.66 -13.85
CA ILE A 73 3.19 0.19 -13.83
C ILE A 73 1.75 -0.31 -14.05
N MET A 74 0.73 0.41 -13.56
CA MET A 74 -0.67 0.03 -13.85
C MET A 74 -1.00 0.17 -15.34
N LEU A 75 -0.53 1.24 -16.01
CA LEU A 75 -0.67 1.41 -17.45
C LEU A 75 0.07 0.30 -18.23
N GLU A 76 1.27 -0.09 -17.79
CA GLU A 76 1.99 -1.23 -18.37
C GLU A 76 1.16 -2.52 -18.25
N LEU A 77 0.59 -2.80 -17.08
CA LEU A 77 -0.13 -4.03 -16.78
C LEU A 77 -1.51 -4.11 -17.44
N GLN A 78 -2.18 -2.99 -17.69
CA GLN A 78 -3.44 -2.96 -18.44
C GLN A 78 -3.29 -3.56 -19.84
N ASN A 79 -2.13 -3.37 -20.48
CA ASN A 79 -1.87 -3.86 -21.83
C ASN A 79 -1.41 -5.34 -21.86
N VAL A 80 -1.27 -6.00 -20.72
CA VAL A 80 -0.75 -7.37 -20.65
C VAL A 80 -1.71 -8.41 -21.20
N SER A 81 -3.03 -8.20 -21.06
CA SER A 81 -4.02 -9.12 -21.63
C SER A 81 -3.97 -9.20 -23.15
N ASP A 82 -3.47 -8.14 -23.80
CA ASP A 82 -3.37 -8.03 -25.26
C ASP A 82 -2.02 -8.50 -25.79
N MET A 83 -1.07 -8.83 -24.90
CA MET A 83 0.24 -9.34 -25.31
C MET A 83 0.12 -10.76 -25.87
N ASN A 84 0.95 -11.06 -26.88
CA ASN A 84 1.14 -12.43 -27.35
C ASN A 84 1.54 -13.33 -26.17
N ARG A 85 0.84 -14.48 -26.02
CA ARG A 85 1.07 -15.47 -24.97
C ARG A 85 2.52 -15.92 -24.85
N ASP A 86 3.24 -16.08 -25.97
CA ASP A 86 4.65 -16.51 -25.94
C ASP A 86 5.56 -15.40 -25.40
N ALA A 87 5.29 -14.15 -25.76
CA ALA A 87 6.02 -12.99 -25.23
C ALA A 87 5.75 -12.81 -23.73
N LEU A 88 4.50 -13.00 -23.29
CA LEU A 88 4.13 -12.97 -21.89
C LEU A 88 4.81 -14.09 -21.10
N LYS A 89 4.83 -15.30 -21.66
CA LYS A 89 5.54 -16.44 -21.04
C LYS A 89 7.02 -16.14 -20.88
N LYS A 90 7.68 -15.61 -21.90
CA LYS A 90 9.10 -15.23 -21.82
C LYS A 90 9.36 -14.26 -20.66
N ARG A 91 8.58 -13.17 -20.56
CA ARG A 91 8.71 -12.19 -19.47
C ARG A 91 8.46 -12.81 -18.08
N PHE A 92 7.54 -13.77 -18.01
CA PHE A 92 7.29 -14.51 -16.77
C PHE A 92 8.46 -15.43 -16.42
N ASP A 93 9.02 -16.15 -17.39
CA ASP A 93 10.19 -17.00 -17.19
C ASP A 93 11.40 -16.17 -16.74
N ASP A 94 11.62 -14.98 -17.33
CA ASP A 94 12.69 -14.04 -16.92
C ASP A 94 12.55 -13.64 -15.44
N LEU A 95 11.32 -13.43 -14.95
CA LEU A 95 11.06 -13.13 -13.53
C LEU A 95 11.25 -14.36 -12.63
N VAL A 96 10.89 -15.56 -13.10
CA VAL A 96 11.11 -16.81 -12.36
C VAL A 96 12.62 -17.11 -12.26
N GLU A 97 13.40 -16.78 -13.28
CA GLU A 97 14.86 -16.88 -13.26
C GLU A 97 15.48 -15.85 -12.29
N LYS A 98 14.99 -14.61 -12.30
CA LYS A 98 15.44 -13.55 -11.37
C LYS A 98 15.07 -13.87 -9.91
N TYR A 99 13.92 -14.49 -9.67
CA TYR A 99 13.41 -14.84 -8.34
C TYR A 99 12.99 -16.33 -8.27
N PRO A 100 13.96 -17.26 -8.17
CA PRO A 100 13.70 -18.70 -8.15
C PRO A 100 12.79 -19.16 -6.99
N HIS A 101 12.78 -18.41 -5.90
CA HIS A 101 11.99 -18.66 -4.70
C HIS A 101 11.14 -17.45 -4.35
N PHE A 102 9.98 -17.68 -3.72
CA PHE A 102 9.10 -16.59 -3.28
C PHE A 102 9.77 -15.68 -2.25
N ILE A 103 10.65 -16.23 -1.41
CA ILE A 103 11.43 -15.45 -0.44
C ILE A 103 12.36 -14.44 -1.14
N ASP A 104 12.74 -14.67 -2.39
CA ASP A 104 13.61 -13.75 -3.12
C ASP A 104 12.90 -12.44 -3.48
N PHE A 105 11.56 -12.39 -3.41
CA PHE A 105 10.78 -11.15 -3.53
C PHE A 105 10.79 -10.32 -2.23
N ASP A 106 11.28 -10.86 -1.10
CA ASP A 106 11.36 -10.14 0.17
C ASP A 106 12.55 -9.17 0.16
N ALA A 107 12.28 -7.97 -0.33
CA ALA A 107 13.27 -6.89 -0.37
C ALA A 107 13.60 -6.29 1.00
N ILE A 108 12.71 -6.48 1.99
CA ILE A 108 12.82 -5.87 3.32
C ILE A 108 13.59 -6.80 4.26
N GLY A 109 13.54 -8.10 4.01
CA GLY A 109 14.15 -9.10 4.90
C GLY A 109 13.37 -9.17 6.20
N THR A 110 12.11 -9.58 6.11
CA THR A 110 11.14 -9.60 7.20
C THR A 110 11.74 -10.34 8.41
N LYS A 111 12.03 -9.60 9.49
CA LYS A 111 12.61 -10.11 10.74
C LYS A 111 11.75 -9.65 11.92
N ASP A 112 11.48 -10.55 12.85
CA ASP A 112 10.53 -10.32 13.95
C ASP A 112 10.89 -9.13 14.86
N TYR A 113 12.17 -8.76 14.95
CA TYR A 113 12.67 -7.77 15.91
C TYR A 113 13.57 -6.69 15.28
N VAL A 114 13.35 -6.35 14.01
CA VAL A 114 14.13 -5.31 13.32
C VAL A 114 13.20 -4.17 12.92
N LEU A 115 13.60 -2.93 13.24
CA LEU A 115 12.86 -1.76 12.81
C LEU A 115 12.92 -1.64 11.30
N TYR A 116 11.82 -1.25 10.66
CA TYR A 116 11.76 -1.08 9.20
C TYR A 116 12.90 -0.23 8.62
N PRO A 117 13.29 0.92 9.22
CA PRO A 117 14.43 1.70 8.73
C PRO A 117 15.74 0.90 8.68
N ASP A 118 16.00 0.09 9.69
CA ASP A 118 17.22 -0.73 9.77
C ASP A 118 17.19 -1.90 8.78
N ALA A 119 15.99 -2.42 8.48
CA ALA A 119 15.79 -3.53 7.57
C ALA A 119 16.09 -3.16 6.10
N ILE A 120 15.92 -1.89 5.74
CA ILE A 120 16.05 -1.39 4.36
C ILE A 120 17.32 -0.57 4.09
N ASP A 121 18.18 -0.34 5.09
CA ASP A 121 19.35 0.54 4.98
C ASP A 121 20.34 0.14 3.86
N TRP A 122 20.33 -1.15 3.48
CA TRP A 122 21.16 -1.70 2.41
C TRP A 122 20.54 -1.61 1.01
N LYS A 123 19.31 -1.11 0.87
CA LYS A 123 18.59 -0.96 -0.40
C LYS A 123 18.32 0.50 -0.72
N THR A 124 18.49 0.86 -1.99
CA THR A 124 18.06 2.18 -2.47
C THR A 124 16.57 2.20 -2.76
N ASN A 125 15.97 3.39 -2.83
CA ASN A 125 14.59 3.55 -3.26
C ASN A 125 14.36 2.99 -4.67
N ASN A 126 15.35 3.08 -5.56
CA ASN A 126 15.26 2.52 -6.91
C ASN A 126 15.11 1.00 -6.85
N ASP A 127 15.87 0.34 -5.97
CA ASP A 127 15.78 -1.11 -5.79
C ASP A 127 14.39 -1.49 -5.28
N LEU A 128 13.90 -0.83 -4.22
CA LEU A 128 12.58 -1.09 -3.66
C LEU A 128 11.45 -0.90 -4.70
N GLU A 129 11.54 0.14 -5.53
CA GLU A 129 10.62 0.34 -6.65
C GLU A 129 10.68 -0.82 -7.65
N GLU A 130 11.86 -1.33 -7.96
CA GLU A 130 12.03 -2.47 -8.86
C GLU A 130 11.41 -3.75 -8.29
N TYR A 131 11.65 -4.06 -7.02
CA TYR A 131 11.01 -5.19 -6.33
C TYR A 131 9.48 -5.06 -6.32
N TYR A 132 8.96 -3.86 -6.06
CA TYR A 132 7.52 -3.61 -6.10
C TYR A 132 6.93 -3.88 -7.49
N LYS A 133 7.56 -3.36 -8.54
CA LYS A 133 7.14 -3.56 -9.94
C LYS A 133 7.23 -5.03 -10.34
N ASP A 134 8.32 -5.71 -10.01
CA ASP A 134 8.52 -7.11 -10.36
C ASP A 134 7.53 -8.03 -9.66
N ASN A 135 7.22 -7.78 -8.38
CA ASN A 135 6.20 -8.51 -7.65
C ASN A 135 4.79 -8.32 -8.29
N LEU A 136 4.45 -7.08 -8.68
CA LEU A 136 3.22 -6.80 -9.41
C LEU A 136 3.17 -7.54 -10.75
N ARG A 137 4.23 -7.45 -11.56
CA ARG A 137 4.34 -8.14 -12.85
C ARG A 137 4.21 -9.65 -12.68
N PHE A 138 4.95 -10.23 -11.75
CA PHE A 138 4.90 -11.66 -11.46
C PHE A 138 3.48 -12.10 -11.14
N THR A 139 2.82 -11.39 -10.22
CA THR A 139 1.44 -11.70 -9.83
C THR A 139 0.50 -11.61 -11.04
N PHE A 140 0.60 -10.55 -11.83
CA PHE A 140 -0.25 -10.35 -13.00
C PHE A 140 -0.02 -11.45 -14.06
N TYR A 141 1.23 -11.75 -14.40
CA TYR A 141 1.59 -12.77 -15.37
C TYR A 141 1.18 -14.17 -14.90
N ALA A 142 1.35 -14.47 -13.61
CA ALA A 142 0.90 -15.73 -13.03
C ALA A 142 -0.63 -15.89 -13.16
N THR A 143 -1.42 -14.83 -12.94
CA THR A 143 -2.89 -14.88 -13.14
C THR A 143 -3.31 -15.10 -14.60
N GLU A 144 -2.43 -14.87 -15.58
CA GLU A 144 -2.68 -15.18 -16.98
C GLU A 144 -2.24 -16.58 -17.39
N LEU A 145 -1.04 -16.98 -16.95
CA LEU A 145 -0.36 -18.16 -17.45
C LEU A 145 -0.66 -19.41 -16.60
N VAL A 146 -0.87 -19.25 -15.28
CA VAL A 146 -0.96 -20.36 -14.33
C VAL A 146 -2.40 -20.59 -13.90
N LYS A 147 -2.94 -21.78 -14.21
CA LYS A 147 -4.36 -22.12 -13.97
C LYS A 147 -4.80 -21.94 -12.51
N SER A 148 -3.96 -22.30 -11.54
CA SER A 148 -4.29 -22.14 -10.11
C SER A 148 -4.36 -20.67 -9.65
N TRP A 149 -3.75 -19.74 -10.39
CA TRP A 149 -3.71 -18.31 -10.08
C TRP A 149 -4.79 -17.50 -10.78
N GLN A 150 -5.48 -18.08 -11.78
CA GLN A 150 -6.55 -17.40 -12.52
C GLN A 150 -7.70 -16.92 -11.62
N ILE A 151 -7.86 -17.53 -10.44
CA ILE A 151 -8.86 -17.10 -9.46
C ILE A 151 -8.62 -15.66 -8.98
N PHE A 152 -7.40 -15.13 -9.05
CA PHE A 152 -7.04 -13.80 -8.56
C PHE A 152 -7.18 -12.68 -9.60
N ARG A 153 -7.73 -12.97 -10.79
CA ARG A 153 -7.93 -11.95 -11.84
C ARG A 153 -8.82 -10.78 -11.41
N TYR A 154 -9.67 -10.96 -10.40
CA TYR A 154 -10.50 -9.87 -9.86
C TYR A 154 -9.69 -8.80 -9.12
N TYR A 155 -8.48 -9.11 -8.63
CA TYR A 155 -7.57 -8.14 -8.00
C TYR A 155 -6.86 -7.21 -9.00
N ARG A 156 -7.21 -7.30 -10.30
CA ARG A 156 -6.63 -6.45 -11.34
C ARG A 156 -7.18 -5.04 -11.38
N ASN A 157 -8.28 -4.76 -10.69
CA ASN A 157 -8.88 -3.44 -10.73
C ASN A 157 -7.89 -2.44 -10.10
N PRO A 158 -7.30 -1.53 -10.90
CA PRO A 158 -6.26 -0.65 -10.40
C PRO A 158 -6.88 0.30 -9.39
N HIS A 159 -6.49 0.17 -8.12
CA HIS A 159 -6.93 1.07 -7.06
C HIS A 159 -6.18 2.41 -7.09
N VAL A 160 -6.06 3.03 -8.28
CA VAL A 160 -5.32 4.29 -8.48
C VAL A 160 -5.91 5.42 -7.66
N ASP A 161 -7.24 5.55 -7.62
CA ASP A 161 -7.87 6.58 -6.78
C ASP A 161 -7.63 6.36 -5.30
N HIS A 162 -7.57 5.09 -4.86
CA HIS A 162 -7.20 4.77 -3.48
C HIS A 162 -5.73 5.14 -3.19
N ALA A 163 -4.82 4.80 -4.11
CA ALA A 163 -3.41 5.17 -3.99
C ALA A 163 -3.23 6.70 -3.94
N ARG A 164 -3.92 7.47 -4.80
CA ARG A 164 -3.91 8.93 -4.80
C ARG A 164 -4.41 9.51 -3.48
N ARG A 165 -5.55 9.02 -2.97
CA ARG A 165 -6.07 9.43 -1.66
C ARG A 165 -5.06 9.12 -0.55
N TYR A 166 -4.50 7.92 -0.52
CA TYR A 166 -3.54 7.52 0.50
C TYR A 166 -2.25 8.36 0.44
N ALA A 167 -1.72 8.62 -0.76
CA ALA A 167 -0.58 9.51 -0.96
C ALA A 167 -0.86 10.92 -0.43
N GLN A 168 -2.05 11.47 -0.72
CA GLN A 168 -2.44 12.78 -0.19
C GLN A 168 -2.46 12.78 1.35
N ARG A 169 -2.93 11.69 1.98
CA ARG A 169 -2.90 11.58 3.45
C ARG A 169 -1.50 11.56 4.02
N VAL A 170 -0.57 10.89 3.36
CA VAL A 170 0.84 10.91 3.74
C VAL A 170 1.38 12.34 3.65
N LYS A 171 1.09 13.06 2.56
CA LYS A 171 1.49 14.48 2.39
C LYS A 171 0.91 15.37 3.49
N ASP A 172 -0.37 15.20 3.81
CA ASP A 172 -1.04 15.95 4.88
C ASP A 172 -0.48 15.62 6.27
N THR A 173 -0.09 14.36 6.49
CA THR A 173 0.60 13.94 7.72
C THR A 173 1.95 14.64 7.86
N HIS A 174 2.77 14.63 6.81
CA HIS A 174 4.07 15.35 6.78
C HIS A 174 3.90 16.86 6.98
N LEU A 175 2.89 17.45 6.35
CA LEU A 175 2.58 18.87 6.52
C LEU A 175 2.23 19.19 7.97
N LYS A 176 1.35 18.40 8.60
CA LYS A 176 0.97 18.54 10.01
C LYS A 176 2.16 18.44 10.95
N GLU A 177 3.05 17.47 10.75
CA GLU A 177 4.27 17.31 11.56
C GLU A 177 5.20 18.52 11.45
N LYS A 178 5.40 19.06 10.25
CA LYS A 178 6.21 20.28 10.04
C LYS A 178 5.56 21.51 10.65
N MET A 179 4.24 21.65 10.54
CA MET A 179 3.48 22.72 11.18
C MET A 179 3.56 22.63 12.71
N LEU A 180 3.48 21.43 13.29
CA LEU A 180 3.67 21.19 14.72
C LEU A 180 5.03 21.72 15.19
N HIS A 181 6.11 21.34 14.49
CA HIS A 181 7.45 21.83 14.81
C HIS A 181 7.56 23.37 14.67
N ALA A 182 6.94 23.95 13.64
CA ALA A 182 6.92 25.41 13.48
C ALA A 182 6.18 26.10 14.63
N VAL A 183 5.03 25.57 15.05
CA VAL A 183 4.25 26.07 16.19
C VAL A 183 5.04 25.96 17.50
N GLU A 184 5.70 24.83 17.75
CA GLU A 184 6.56 24.66 18.94
C GLU A 184 7.69 25.69 18.96
N THR A 185 8.29 25.96 17.79
CA THR A 185 9.32 27.00 17.66
C THR A 185 8.75 28.38 17.98
N ILE A 186 7.58 28.74 17.42
CA ILE A 186 6.89 30.01 17.70
C ILE A 186 6.59 30.14 19.20
N ASP A 187 6.10 29.08 19.84
CA ASP A 187 5.77 29.08 21.28
C ASP A 187 7.02 29.31 22.14
N VAL A 188 8.17 28.74 21.77
CA VAL A 188 9.44 29.00 22.45
C VAL A 188 9.83 30.47 22.30
N VAL A 189 9.81 31.00 21.08
CA VAL A 189 10.21 32.40 20.86
C VAL A 189 9.27 33.37 21.59
N LYS A 190 7.95 33.11 21.61
CA LYS A 190 6.99 33.92 22.37
C LYS A 190 7.20 33.90 23.88
N ARG A 191 7.67 32.78 24.45
CA ARG A 191 7.92 32.68 25.89
C ARG A 191 9.19 33.40 26.33
N TYR A 192 10.20 33.46 25.47
CA TYR A 192 11.53 33.95 25.81
C TYR A 192 11.91 35.27 25.12
N GLY A 193 11.08 35.78 24.20
CA GLY A 193 11.30 37.04 23.51
C GLY A 193 10.12 38.01 23.66
N ASP A 194 10.38 39.30 23.40
CA ASP A 194 9.37 40.36 23.31
C ASP A 194 8.67 40.32 21.94
N ILE A 195 8.01 39.20 21.61
CA ILE A 195 7.18 39.12 20.42
C ILE A 195 5.75 39.55 20.77
N ASP A 196 5.30 40.63 20.12
CA ASP A 196 3.95 41.18 20.26
C ASP A 196 2.84 40.24 19.75
N PHE A 197 1.59 40.59 20.05
CA PHE A 197 0.41 39.84 19.62
C PHE A 197 0.26 39.78 18.09
N ASP A 198 0.67 40.84 17.40
CA ASP A 198 0.76 40.92 15.93
C ASP A 198 2.18 40.53 15.49
N PHE A 199 2.43 39.23 15.45
CA PHE A 199 3.77 38.71 15.16
C PHE A 199 3.92 38.22 13.73
N GLU A 200 5.12 38.46 13.23
CA GLU A 200 5.68 37.84 12.04
C GLU A 200 7.02 37.23 12.44
N LEU A 201 7.17 35.93 12.20
CA LEU A 201 8.39 35.18 12.45
C LEU A 201 8.91 34.64 11.13
N ASP A 202 10.08 35.12 10.73
CA ASP A 202 10.77 34.59 9.56
C ASP A 202 12.03 33.81 9.97
N SER A 203 12.09 32.55 9.56
CA SER A 203 13.23 31.66 9.78
C SER A 203 13.71 31.07 8.46
N ASP A 204 14.87 30.42 8.45
CA ASP A 204 15.37 29.72 7.26
C ASP A 204 14.44 28.59 6.80
N LYS A 205 13.67 27.99 7.73
CA LYS A 205 12.82 26.82 7.46
C LYS A 205 11.38 27.21 7.11
N PHE A 206 10.85 28.21 7.79
CA PHE A 206 9.46 28.62 7.64
C PHE A 206 9.29 30.12 7.88
N HIS A 207 8.26 30.68 7.27
CA HIS A 207 7.68 31.97 7.59
C HIS A 207 6.35 31.74 8.29
N ALA A 208 6.08 32.46 9.37
CA ALA A 208 4.83 32.39 10.09
C ALA A 208 4.31 33.77 10.45
N LYS A 209 3.01 33.98 10.31
CA LYS A 209 2.36 35.23 10.69
C LYS A 209 1.03 35.01 11.36
N ARG A 210 0.66 35.95 12.23
CA ARG A 210 -0.70 36.02 12.76
C ARG A 210 -1.70 36.23 11.62
N LEU A 211 -2.80 35.49 11.65
CA LEU A 211 -3.97 35.75 10.80
C LEU A 211 -5.08 36.35 11.66
N PHE A 212 -5.85 37.25 11.06
CA PHE A 212 -6.99 37.93 11.68
C PHE A 212 -8.28 37.51 10.98
N PRO A 213 -8.77 36.27 11.21
CA PRO A 213 -10.05 35.84 10.67
C PRO A 213 -11.21 36.53 11.39
N ASP A 214 -12.39 36.54 10.79
CA ASP A 214 -13.65 36.97 11.43
C ASP A 214 -14.18 35.98 12.50
N THR A 215 -13.31 35.08 12.98
CA THR A 215 -13.64 34.03 13.96
C THR A 215 -12.87 34.29 15.25
N PRO A 216 -13.35 33.78 16.40
CA PRO A 216 -12.66 33.94 17.68
C PRO A 216 -11.32 33.18 17.77
N ASP A 217 -11.00 32.37 16.76
CA ASP A 217 -9.86 31.48 16.73
C ASP A 217 -8.51 32.21 16.64
N LEU A 218 -7.52 31.69 17.37
CA LEU A 218 -6.13 32.03 17.15
C LEU A 218 -5.61 31.31 15.89
N GLN A 219 -5.70 31.95 14.72
CA GLN A 219 -5.07 31.47 13.48
C GLN A 219 -3.64 31.98 13.22
N ILE A 220 -2.76 31.07 12.79
CA ILE A 220 -1.38 31.34 12.38
C ILE A 220 -1.21 30.76 10.96
N GLY A 221 -0.83 31.61 10.02
CA GLY A 221 -0.45 31.20 8.67
C GLY A 221 1.02 30.80 8.68
N ILE A 222 1.33 29.63 8.14
CA ILE A 222 2.67 29.03 8.11
C ILE A 222 3.02 28.70 6.65
N HIS A 223 4.11 29.25 6.15
CA HIS A 223 4.73 28.92 4.87
C HIS A 223 6.02 28.13 5.11
N LEU A 224 6.04 26.88 4.69
CA LEU A 224 7.21 26.02 4.71
C LEU A 224 8.06 26.31 3.47
N LYS A 225 9.16 27.04 3.64
CA LYS A 225 9.94 27.63 2.54
C LYS A 225 10.53 26.58 1.59
N LYS A 226 11.05 25.47 2.14
CA LYS A 226 11.74 24.43 1.37
C LYS A 226 10.80 23.69 0.41
N GLU A 227 9.60 23.38 0.86
CA GLU A 227 8.60 22.64 0.09
C GLU A 227 7.62 23.55 -0.65
N ASN A 228 7.67 24.86 -0.36
CA ASN A 228 6.70 25.84 -0.83
C ASN A 228 5.25 25.43 -0.51
N GLU A 229 5.03 24.93 0.70
CA GLU A 229 3.71 24.53 1.20
C GLU A 229 3.17 25.54 2.20
N TYR A 230 1.86 25.72 2.21
CA TYR A 230 1.18 26.69 3.06
C TYR A 230 0.13 25.97 3.91
N GLY A 231 0.11 26.28 5.20
CA GLY A 231 -0.84 25.74 6.14
C GLY A 231 -1.33 26.78 7.13
N ILE A 232 -2.50 26.53 7.71
CA ILE A 232 -3.09 27.35 8.77
C ILE A 232 -3.22 26.49 10.01
N TYR A 233 -2.60 26.94 11.09
CA TYR A 233 -2.81 26.40 12.42
C TYR A 233 -3.84 27.26 13.14
N SER A 234 -4.90 26.63 13.65
CA SER A 234 -5.95 27.31 14.43
C SER A 234 -6.00 26.75 15.84
N VAL A 235 -6.08 27.63 16.84
CA VAL A 235 -6.38 27.27 18.23
C VAL A 235 -7.61 27.99 18.70
N PHE A 236 -8.58 27.23 19.18
CA PHE A 236 -9.74 27.74 19.89
C PHE A 236 -9.66 27.29 21.35
N VAL A 237 -9.78 28.24 22.28
CA VAL A 237 -9.75 27.98 23.72
C VAL A 237 -11.14 28.26 24.28
N ASP A 238 -11.76 27.21 24.79
CA ASP A 238 -13.01 27.24 25.56
C ASP A 238 -12.78 26.43 26.85
N ASP A 239 -13.76 25.66 27.32
CA ASP A 239 -13.57 24.63 28.36
C ASP A 239 -12.46 23.61 28.00
N LYS A 240 -12.13 23.48 26.70
CA LYS A 240 -11.03 22.65 26.16
C LYS A 240 -10.24 23.43 25.12
N ILE A 241 -9.00 22.99 24.88
CA ILE A 241 -8.15 23.52 23.81
C ILE A 241 -8.35 22.67 22.55
N PHE A 242 -8.87 23.29 21.50
CA PHE A 242 -9.02 22.67 20.18
C PHE A 242 -7.91 23.16 19.26
N LYS A 243 -7.17 22.23 18.67
CA LYS A 243 -6.07 22.52 17.73
C LYS A 243 -6.41 21.93 16.38
N ASN A 244 -6.53 22.79 15.37
CA ASN A 244 -6.86 22.40 14.01
C ASN A 244 -5.73 22.78 13.05
N TYR A 245 -5.56 21.97 12.01
CA TYR A 245 -4.54 22.15 10.98
C TYR A 245 -5.22 22.08 9.62
N TYR A 246 -4.90 23.05 8.77
CA TYR A 246 -5.48 23.16 7.44
C TYR A 246 -4.37 23.33 6.40
N ARG A 247 -4.56 22.74 5.22
CA ARG A 247 -3.84 23.09 4.01
C ARG A 247 -4.43 24.38 3.45
N SER A 248 -3.55 25.23 2.90
CA SER A 248 -3.90 26.56 2.44
C SER A 248 -3.18 26.93 1.14
N CYS A 249 -3.63 28.00 0.50
CA CYS A 249 -2.95 28.71 -0.57
C CYS A 249 -1.99 29.80 -0.04
N PRO A 250 -1.14 30.41 -0.89
CA PRO A 250 -0.10 31.37 -0.48
C PRO A 250 -0.59 32.62 0.26
N ASN A 251 -1.83 33.06 0.02
CA ASN A 251 -2.44 34.21 0.68
C ASN A 251 -3.25 33.85 1.92
N PHE A 252 -3.31 32.56 2.31
CA PHE A 252 -4.04 32.07 3.48
C PHE A 252 -5.57 32.21 3.43
N GLU A 253 -6.15 32.31 2.23
CA GLU A 253 -7.60 32.44 2.04
C GLU A 253 -8.36 31.11 2.03
N THR A 254 -7.68 29.99 1.78
CA THR A 254 -8.31 28.66 1.75
C THR A 254 -8.01 27.85 3.01
N GLN A 255 -9.04 27.19 3.53
CA GLN A 255 -8.92 26.31 4.70
C GLN A 255 -9.45 24.92 4.35
N GLN A 256 -8.54 24.04 3.93
CA GLN A 256 -8.87 22.64 3.69
C GLN A 256 -8.37 21.79 4.86
N PRO A 257 -9.25 21.10 5.62
CA PRO A 257 -8.81 20.23 6.70
C PRO A 257 -7.80 19.18 6.22
N LEU A 258 -6.74 18.96 7.00
CA LEU A 258 -5.77 17.90 6.70
C LEU A 258 -6.38 16.52 6.97
N ASP A 259 -6.31 15.61 6.00
CA ASP A 259 -6.70 14.20 6.17
C ASP A 259 -5.46 13.39 6.57
N THR A 260 -5.13 13.33 7.86
CA THR A 260 -3.90 12.63 8.31
C THR A 260 -4.16 11.18 8.69
N ILE A 261 -3.13 10.33 8.56
CA ILE A 261 -3.23 8.88 8.81
C ILE A 261 -3.70 8.59 10.24
N ASN A 262 -3.27 9.40 11.22
CA ASN A 262 -3.57 9.19 12.63
C ASN A 262 -4.99 9.62 13.05
N ASP A 263 -5.68 10.42 12.24
CA ASP A 263 -7.01 10.93 12.57
C ASP A 263 -8.12 9.87 12.29
N TRP A 264 -7.83 8.82 11.52
CA TRP A 264 -8.75 7.70 11.24
C TRP A 264 -9.02 6.80 12.44
N ASN A 265 -8.06 6.66 13.35
CA ASN A 265 -8.28 5.90 14.59
C ASN A 265 -9.35 6.56 15.46
N LYS A 266 -9.63 7.87 15.31
CA LYS A 266 -10.71 8.53 16.07
C LYS A 266 -12.10 8.28 15.49
N ILE A 267 -12.23 8.00 14.20
CA ILE A 267 -13.53 7.78 13.55
C ILE A 267 -14.09 6.40 13.92
N LEU A 268 -13.22 5.38 14.05
CA LEU A 268 -13.64 4.02 14.41
C LEU A 268 -14.12 3.87 15.88
N TYR A 269 -13.79 4.81 16.77
CA TYR A 269 -14.29 4.82 18.16
C TYR A 269 -15.49 5.74 18.39
N LEU A 270 -16.05 6.34 17.32
CA LEU A 270 -17.26 7.17 17.41
C LEU A 270 -18.50 6.45 16.84
N GLU A 271 -18.37 5.19 16.42
CA GLU A 271 -19.46 4.33 15.94
C GLU A 271 -19.77 3.15 16.91
N GLU A 272 -19.31 3.19 18.16
CA GLU A 272 -19.74 2.27 19.25
C GLU A 272 -20.65 2.96 20.28
#